data_AF-H9X4V6-F1
#
_entry.id   AF-H9X4V6-F1
#
_cell.length_a   1.000
_cell.length_b   1.000
_cell.length_c   1.000
_cell.angle_alpha   90.00
_cell.angle_beta   90.00
_cell.angle_gamma   90.00
#
_symmetry.space_group_name_H-M   'P 1'
#
loop_
_entity.id
_entity.type
_entity.pdbx_description
1 polymer ?
#
loop_
_entity_poly.entity_id
_entity_poly.type
_entity_poly.pdbx_seq_one_letter_code
_entity_poly.pdbx_strand_id
1 'polypeptide(L)' 'KQAASESMLQLKGHRSVGGMRASIYNAMPLAGVEKLVSFMKVFQANH' A
#
# COMPACT_ATOMS: atom_id res chain seq x y z
N LYS A 1 7.09 -7.89 5.25
CA LYS A 1 6.54 -9.12 4.61
C LYS A 1 4.99 -9.15 4.61
N GLN A 2 4.28 -8.34 5.41
CA GLN A 2 2.79 -8.32 5.47
C GLN A 2 2.10 -7.76 4.21
N ALA A 3 2.60 -6.71 3.56
CA ALA A 3 1.96 -6.13 2.35
C ALA A 3 1.85 -7.11 1.16
N ALA A 4 2.77 -8.07 1.05
CA ALA A 4 2.72 -9.10 0.01
C ALA A 4 1.63 -10.15 0.27
N SER A 5 1.26 -10.38 1.54
CA SER A 5 0.18 -11.30 1.93
C SER A 5 -1.21 -10.73 1.68
N GLU A 6 -1.36 -9.40 1.61
CA GLU A 6 -2.63 -8.73 1.31
C GLU A 6 -2.80 -8.34 -0.17
N SER A 7 -2.00 -8.94 -1.07
CA SER A 7 -2.01 -8.59 -2.51
C SER A 7 -1.68 -7.12 -2.82
N MET A 8 -1.08 -6.38 -1.88
CA MET A 8 -0.55 -5.04 -2.10
C MET A 8 0.88 -5.11 -2.66
N LEU A 9 0.98 -5.75 -3.82
CA LEU A 9 2.19 -5.78 -4.61
C LEU A 9 2.50 -4.35 -5.06
N GLN A 10 3.75 -3.90 -4.88
CA GLN A 10 4.30 -2.58 -5.27
C GLN A 10 4.24 -1.41 -4.29
N LEU A 11 3.88 -1.60 -3.01
CA LEU A 11 3.99 -0.51 -2.02
C LEU A 11 5.43 -0.19 -1.59
N LYS A 12 6.42 -0.99 -2.00
CA LYS A 12 7.83 -0.73 -1.68
C LYS A 12 8.27 0.57 -2.35
N GLY A 13 8.70 1.54 -1.55
CA GLY A 13 9.24 2.81 -2.04
C GLY A 13 10.48 2.60 -2.92
N HIS A 14 10.78 3.62 -3.72
CA HIS A 14 11.93 3.56 -4.63
C HIS A 14 13.24 3.37 -3.84
N ARG A 15 14.18 2.61 -4.40
CA ARG A 15 15.47 2.24 -3.80
C ARG A 15 16.22 3.43 -3.16
N SER A 16 16.15 4.62 -3.76
CA SER A 16 16.90 5.80 -3.32
C SER A 16 16.28 6.52 -2.11
N VAL A 17 14.99 6.34 -1.84
CA VAL A 17 14.26 7.08 -0.80
C VAL A 17 13.73 6.18 0.31
N GLY A 18 13.65 4.86 0.08
CA GLY A 18 13.05 3.94 1.04
C GLY A 18 11.56 4.21 1.23
N GLY A 19 11.00 3.80 2.37
CA GLY A 19 9.60 4.05 2.73
C GLY A 19 8.58 3.28 1.88
N MET A 20 7.36 3.84 1.79
CA MET A 20 6.26 3.31 0.99
C MET A 20 5.77 4.31 -0.05
N ARG A 21 5.32 3.80 -1.21
CA ARG A 21 4.70 4.62 -2.27
C ARG A 21 3.49 3.89 -2.85
N ALA A 22 2.35 4.57 -2.89
CA ALA A 22 1.15 4.10 -3.58
C ALA A 22 0.93 4.92 -4.87
N SER A 23 0.75 4.24 -5.99
CA SER A 23 0.51 4.88 -7.29
C SER A 23 -0.99 4.83 -7.61
N ILE A 24 -1.66 5.98 -7.62
CA ILE A 24 -3.11 6.13 -7.80
C ILE A 24 -3.45 6.77 -9.17
N TYR A 25 -3.20 6.04 -10.26
CA TYR A 25 -3.53 6.49 -11.62
C TYR A 25 -5.01 6.30 -11.95
N ASN A 26 -5.48 6.84 -13.09
CA ASN A 26 -6.86 6.70 -13.56
C ASN A 26 -7.37 5.25 -13.64
N ALA A 27 -6.47 4.28 -13.88
CA ALA A 27 -6.82 2.86 -13.92
C ALA A 27 -7.01 2.23 -12.53
N MET A 28 -6.77 2.97 -11.45
CA MET A 28 -6.93 2.47 -10.09
C MET A 28 -8.39 2.65 -9.63
N PRO A 29 -9.13 1.55 -9.39
CA PRO A 29 -10.51 1.65 -8.92
C PRO A 29 -10.57 2.12 -7.46
N LEU A 30 -11.69 2.73 -7.07
CA LEU A 30 -11.94 3.19 -5.71
C LEU A 30 -11.75 2.07 -4.67
N ALA A 31 -12.23 0.87 -4.98
CA ALA A 31 -12.05 -0.31 -4.13
C ALA A 31 -10.57 -0.64 -3.84
N GLY A 32 -9.66 -0.30 -4.76
CA GLY A 32 -8.22 -0.44 -4.53
C GLY A 32 -7.69 0.58 -3.51
N VAL A 33 -8.22 1.81 -3.53
CA VAL A 33 -7.87 2.87 -2.57
C VAL A 33 -8.42 2.56 -1.18
N GLU A 34 -9.65 2.06 -1.09
CA GLU A 34 -10.25 1.65 0.19
C GLU A 34 -9.46 0.54 0.87
N LYS A 35 -9.01 -0.46 0.09
CA LYS A 35 -8.11 -1.50 0.58
C LYS A 35 -6.82 -0.89 1.12
N LEU A 36 -6.20 0.05 0.39
CA LEU A 36 -4.96 0.71 0.83
C LEU A 36 -5.15 1.43 2.17
N VAL A 37 -6.24 2.16 2.33
CA VAL A 37 -6.56 2.84 3.60
C VAL A 37 -6.74 1.85 4.74
N SER A 38 -7.45 0.73 4.49
CA SER A 38 -7.61 -0.33 5.48
C SER A 38 -6.26 -0.92 5.91
N PHE A 39 -5.41 -1.25 4.95
CA PHE A 39 -4.06 -1.74 5.21
C PHE A 39 -3.24 -0.75 6.03
N MET A 40 -3.27 0.56 5.70
CA MET A 40 -2.54 1.58 6.46
C MET A 40 -3.01 1.67 7.93
N LYS A 41 -4.32 1.58 8.18
CA LYS A 41 -4.87 1.57 9.54
C LYS A 41 -4.43 0.35 10.32
N VAL A 42 -4.49 -0.83 9.71
CA VAL A 42 -4.04 -2.10 10.32
C VAL A 42 -2.54 -2.07 10.57
N PHE A 43 -1.75 -1.52 9.63
CA PHE A 43 -0.31 -1.38 9.79
C PHE A 43 0.04 -0.46 10.96
N GLN A 44 -0.59 0.72 11.04
CA GLN A 44 -0.41 1.67 12.15
C GLN A 44 -0.84 1.10 13.51
N ALA A 45 -1.87 0.26 13.56
CA ALA A 45 -2.33 -0.32 14.82
C ALA A 45 -1.42 -1.44 15.34
N ASN A 46 -0.71 -2.14 14.44
CA ASN A 46 0.08 -3.33 14.77
C ASN A 46 1.60 -3.07 14.84
N HIS A 47 2.06 -1.86 14.51
CA HIS A 47 3.45 -1.41 14.58
C HIS A 47 3.52 -0.05 15.27
#